data_AF-A0A6L5GBF2-F1
#
_entry.id   AF-A0A6L5GBF2-F1
#
_cell.length_a   1.000
_cell.length_b   1.000
_cell.length_c   1.000
_cell.angle_alpha   90.00
_cell.angle_beta   90.00
_cell.angle_gamma   90.00
#
_symmetry.space_group_name_H-M   'P 1'
#
loop_
_entity.id
_entity.type
_entity.pdbx_description
1 polymer ?
#
loop_
_entity_poly.entity_id
_entity_poly.type
_entity_poly.pdbx_seq_one_letter_code
_entity_poly.pdbx_strand_id
1 'polypeptide(L)'
;MDTTRLAALHDEVLDWRHKGIPAAAHGLTIAEWLASGPPPPTPTHPATAPPPAPARSTPGGPADPIAGHDPALARGPVAPSGTGAAADALARVPGAGPPRGGGPAGTRRLTTGPLAAELSTPVVTLSAQALEHNLRAMAAWCADRNLALAPHGKATMAPQLWRRQLEAGAAAITVATPFQAGVARHFGVPRILVANQIADPAALARLSVWAQNGTHIALFSDSEVTIDRVSAAALTTIDVIVELGTPGGRGGARSVEAALAVAARVAAAPNLRLAGVAGYEGSVASGTDPGSLAAVDDYLGDLATLYAALDFETDRPVISAGGSAYFDRVAAVLGPLAGEAEVLLRSGSYLVHDHGFYARMTPAARGGDGPGFRPALEGRAQVLSRPEPGLAILDGGRRDFPYDQDLPIPLGLKGSGCPQISDQHLFLTGAPEDLGVGDIVRLGLSHPCTGFDKWRLIPVVDEETGRVVDAIRTFF
;
A
#
# COMPACT_ATOMS: atom_id res chain seq x y z
N MET A 1 -7.82 10.38 6.70
CA MET A 1 -6.61 10.19 7.53
C MET A 1 -6.08 11.54 7.96
N ASP A 2 -5.39 11.59 9.11
CA ASP A 2 -4.80 12.81 9.67
C ASP A 2 -3.52 13.19 8.90
N THR A 3 -3.64 14.18 8.01
CA THR A 3 -2.55 14.62 7.14
C THR A 3 -1.41 15.28 7.91
N THR A 4 -1.71 15.95 9.03
CA THR A 4 -0.71 16.62 9.87
C THR A 4 0.17 15.58 10.55
N ARG A 5 -0.42 14.53 11.12
CA ARG A 5 0.36 13.43 11.74
C ARG A 5 1.21 12.67 10.73
N LEU A 6 0.70 12.49 9.51
CA LEU A 6 1.46 11.84 8.44
C LEU A 6 2.63 12.70 7.96
N ALA A 7 2.43 14.02 7.80
CA ALA A 7 3.50 14.94 7.43
C ALA A 7 4.59 15.02 8.49
N ALA A 8 4.20 14.98 9.78
CA ALA A 8 5.15 14.99 10.90
C ALA A 8 6.09 13.78 10.94
N LEU A 9 5.80 12.69 10.20
CA LEU A 9 6.72 11.57 10.06
C LEU A 9 8.01 11.97 9.33
N HIS A 10 7.96 13.00 8.46
CA HIS A 10 9.13 13.50 7.76
C HIS A 10 10.01 14.41 8.63
N ASP A 11 9.53 14.83 9.80
CA ASP A 11 10.28 15.65 10.77
C ASP A 11 11.14 14.80 11.71
N GLU A 12 11.07 13.46 11.63
CA GLU A 12 11.90 12.58 12.45
C GLU A 12 13.38 12.72 12.07
N VAL A 13 14.21 12.92 13.09
CA VAL A 13 15.66 13.03 12.93
C VAL A 13 16.28 11.64 12.75
N LEU A 14 17.05 11.50 11.68
CA LEU A 14 17.82 10.32 11.34
C LEU A 14 19.02 10.17 12.27
N ASP A 15 19.21 8.95 12.78
CA ASP A 15 20.27 8.57 13.72
C ASP A 15 20.44 7.04 13.75
N TRP A 16 21.23 6.54 14.69
CA TRP A 16 21.56 5.11 14.88
C TRP A 16 20.35 4.16 14.99
N ARG A 17 19.13 4.66 15.24
CA ARG A 17 17.91 3.85 15.27
C ARG A 17 17.44 3.43 13.87
N HIS A 18 17.97 4.06 12.82
CA HIS A 18 17.59 3.88 11.43
C HIS A 18 18.67 3.09 10.67
N LYS A 19 18.51 1.76 10.62
CA LYS A 19 19.40 0.88 9.86
C LYS A 19 19.42 1.27 8.37
N GLY A 20 20.56 1.03 7.72
CA GLY A 20 20.71 1.24 6.28
C GLY A 20 20.78 2.70 5.82
N ILE A 21 20.76 3.66 6.76
CA ILE A 21 20.93 5.09 6.48
C ILE A 21 22.42 5.45 6.55
N PRO A 22 22.95 6.25 5.60
CA PRO A 22 24.35 6.67 5.64
C PRO A 22 24.64 7.60 6.81
N ALA A 23 25.84 7.51 7.37
CA ALA A 23 26.27 8.36 8.49
C ALA A 23 26.18 9.87 8.17
N ALA A 24 26.35 10.24 6.89
CA ALA A 24 26.21 11.62 6.42
C ALA A 24 24.78 12.19 6.59
N ALA A 25 23.77 11.34 6.77
CA ALA A 25 22.39 11.76 7.03
C ALA A 25 22.07 11.92 8.52
N HIS A 26 22.96 11.52 9.43
CA HIS A 26 22.72 11.62 10.86
C HIS A 26 22.56 13.08 11.30
N GLY A 27 21.53 13.36 12.09
CA GLY A 27 21.19 14.70 12.55
C GLY A 27 20.31 15.50 11.59
N LEU A 28 20.08 15.00 10.36
CA LEU A 28 19.07 15.54 9.45
C LEU A 28 17.70 14.95 9.78
N THR A 29 16.65 15.74 9.58
CA THR A 29 15.29 15.20 9.45
C THR A 29 15.17 14.36 8.16
N ILE A 30 14.19 13.46 8.11
CA ILE A 30 13.88 12.73 6.87
C ILE A 30 13.60 13.71 5.71
N ALA A 31 12.90 14.81 5.95
CA ALA A 31 12.64 15.84 4.95
C ALA A 31 13.92 16.47 4.40
N GLU A 32 14.85 16.88 5.29
CA GLU A 32 16.14 17.45 4.89
C GLU A 32 17.00 16.43 4.13
N TRP A 33 17.02 15.18 4.58
CA TRP A 33 17.73 14.11 3.90
C TRP A 33 17.19 13.85 2.49
N LEU A 34 15.87 13.81 2.32
CA LEU A 34 15.23 13.69 1.00
C LEU A 34 15.47 14.90 0.09
N ALA A 35 15.86 16.06 0.65
CA ALA A 35 16.20 17.27 -0.10
C ALA A 35 17.72 17.45 -0.35
N SER A 36 18.56 16.53 0.14
CA SER A 36 20.03 16.66 0.13
C SER A 36 20.72 16.30 -1.20
N GLY A 37 19.99 15.67 -2.12
CA GLY A 37 20.48 15.32 -3.45
C GLY A 37 20.62 16.54 -4.36
N PRO A 38 21.49 16.44 -5.39
CA PRO A 38 21.71 17.52 -6.34
C PRO A 38 20.40 17.91 -7.05
N PRO A 39 20.24 19.19 -7.44
CA PRO A 39 19.07 19.64 -8.18
C PRO A 39 18.91 18.82 -9.47
N PRO A 40 17.66 18.56 -9.92
CA PRO A 40 17.44 17.85 -11.16
C PRO A 40 18.18 18.55 -12.31
N PRO A 41 18.74 17.82 -13.27
CA PRO A 41 19.41 18.43 -14.40
C PRO A 41 18.45 19.40 -15.08
N THR A 42 18.90 20.64 -15.31
CA THR A 42 18.12 21.65 -16.03
C THR A 42 17.72 21.05 -17.37
N PRO A 43 16.42 21.06 -17.74
CA PRO A 43 16.01 20.55 -19.04
C PRO A 43 16.77 21.32 -20.12
N THR A 44 17.66 20.64 -20.83
CA THR A 44 18.27 21.17 -22.04
C THR A 44 17.13 21.35 -23.03
N HIS A 45 16.78 22.61 -23.31
CA HIS A 45 15.91 22.90 -24.44
C HIS A 45 16.47 22.18 -25.67
N PRO A 46 15.66 21.44 -26.45
CA PRO A 46 16.13 20.94 -27.73
C PRO A 46 16.61 22.16 -28.52
N ALA A 47 17.84 22.09 -29.02
CA ALA A 47 18.41 23.11 -29.88
C ALA A 47 17.36 23.51 -30.91
N THR A 48 16.99 24.79 -30.90
CA THR A 48 16.14 25.38 -31.92
C THR A 48 16.71 25.01 -33.27
N ALA A 49 15.88 24.38 -34.11
CA ALA A 49 16.23 24.08 -35.48
C ALA A 49 16.73 25.36 -36.17
N PRO A 50 17.79 25.29 -36.99
CA PRO A 50 18.27 26.45 -37.71
C PRO A 50 17.13 26.99 -38.62
N PRO A 51 17.01 28.32 -38.77
CA PRO A 51 15.95 28.89 -39.59
C PRO A 51 16.08 28.41 -41.04
N PRO A 52 14.96 28.23 -41.77
CA PRO A 52 15.00 27.82 -43.16
C PRO A 52 15.69 28.91 -44.01
N ALA A 53 16.49 28.46 -44.98
CA ALA A 53 17.20 29.32 -45.91
C ALA A 53 16.22 30.22 -46.70
N PRO A 54 16.57 31.50 -46.97
CA PRO A 54 15.69 32.40 -47.70
C PRO A 54 15.55 32.00 -49.17
N ALA A 55 14.32 32.07 -49.67
CA ALA A 55 13.98 31.88 -51.07
C ALA A 55 14.63 32.96 -51.96
N ARG A 56 15.20 32.53 -53.09
CA ARG A 56 15.79 33.41 -54.11
C ARG A 56 14.69 34.24 -54.78
N SER A 57 14.80 35.56 -54.70
CA SER A 57 14.07 36.50 -55.57
C SER A 57 15.02 37.14 -56.59
N THR A 58 14.52 37.26 -57.82
CA THR A 58 15.15 37.88 -58.99
C THR A 58 15.24 39.41 -58.89
N PRO A 59 16.22 40.07 -59.52
CA PRO A 59 16.43 41.51 -59.37
C PRO A 59 15.65 42.34 -60.40
N GLY A 60 15.11 43.47 -59.95
CA GLY A 60 14.58 44.51 -60.82
C GLY A 60 14.44 45.86 -60.12
N GLY A 61 15.23 46.85 -60.55
CA GLY A 61 14.88 48.28 -60.53
C GLY A 61 15.29 49.10 -59.28
N PRO A 62 16.02 50.23 -59.43
CA PRO A 62 16.45 51.10 -58.32
C PRO A 62 15.70 52.45 -58.21
N ALA A 63 16.05 53.21 -57.16
CA ALA A 63 15.78 54.63 -56.83
C ALA A 63 14.44 54.90 -56.12
N ASP A 64 14.30 55.76 -55.10
CA ASP A 64 15.16 56.76 -54.44
C ASP A 64 14.56 57.10 -53.03
N PRO A 65 15.22 57.91 -52.18
CA PRO A 65 14.95 58.02 -50.73
C PRO A 65 14.02 59.19 -50.37
N ILE A 66 13.64 59.32 -49.08
CA ILE A 66 13.64 60.57 -48.27
C ILE A 66 12.95 60.35 -46.89
N ALA A 67 13.58 60.94 -45.85
CA ALA A 67 13.13 61.49 -44.54
C ALA A 67 11.73 61.17 -44.00
N GLY A 68 11.46 61.10 -42.68
CA GLY A 68 12.18 61.52 -41.48
C GLY A 68 11.17 61.69 -40.32
N HIS A 69 11.68 62.07 -39.15
CA HIS A 69 10.99 62.64 -37.97
C HIS A 69 10.30 61.70 -36.95
N ASP A 70 11.03 61.58 -35.83
CA ASP A 70 10.68 61.60 -34.39
C ASP A 70 9.60 62.66 -34.01
N PRO A 71 9.18 62.92 -32.73
CA PRO A 71 9.17 62.12 -31.48
C PRO A 71 7.82 62.20 -30.72
N ALA A 72 7.86 61.73 -29.45
CA ALA A 72 7.37 62.42 -28.25
C ALA A 72 6.05 61.92 -27.60
N LEU A 73 6.15 61.41 -26.35
CA LEU A 73 5.76 62.05 -25.06
C LEU A 73 4.29 61.73 -24.70
N ALA A 74 3.84 61.55 -23.45
CA ALA A 74 4.41 61.53 -22.11
C ALA A 74 3.26 61.26 -21.11
N ARG A 75 3.62 60.73 -19.93
CA ARG A 75 3.07 61.04 -18.58
C ARG A 75 1.55 60.87 -18.36
N GLY A 76 1.12 60.01 -17.44
CA GLY A 76 1.12 60.33 -16.00
C GLY A 76 -0.32 60.24 -15.43
N PRO A 77 -0.56 60.44 -14.12
CA PRO A 77 -0.77 59.34 -13.18
C PRO A 77 -2.00 59.49 -12.23
N VAL A 78 -2.10 58.58 -11.25
CA VAL A 78 -2.70 58.68 -9.89
C VAL A 78 -4.20 58.33 -9.68
N ALA A 79 -4.43 57.17 -9.05
CA ALA A 79 -5.19 56.79 -7.81
C ALA A 79 -6.32 57.70 -7.22
N PRO A 80 -7.07 57.28 -6.16
CA PRO A 80 -7.63 55.98 -5.73
C PRO A 80 -9.11 56.08 -5.24
N SER A 81 -9.58 55.01 -4.56
CA SER A 81 -10.59 54.96 -3.47
C SER A 81 -11.97 54.35 -3.79
N GLY A 82 -12.50 53.56 -2.84
CA GLY A 82 -13.89 53.11 -2.87
C GLY A 82 -14.17 51.82 -2.08
N THR A 83 -14.51 51.97 -0.81
CA THR A 83 -15.08 50.99 0.13
C THR A 83 -16.51 50.56 -0.26
N GLY A 84 -16.96 49.35 0.13
CA GLY A 84 -18.39 49.02 0.13
C GLY A 84 -18.71 47.54 0.36
N ALA A 85 -19.60 47.27 1.31
CA ALA A 85 -19.91 45.96 1.87
C ALA A 85 -21.16 45.28 1.26
N ALA A 86 -21.35 44.01 1.68
CA ALA A 86 -22.61 43.29 1.89
C ALA A 86 -23.32 42.58 0.71
N ALA A 87 -23.31 41.24 0.84
CA ALA A 87 -24.45 40.31 0.93
C ALA A 87 -25.50 40.13 -0.20
N ASP A 88 -25.77 38.84 -0.41
CA ASP A 88 -26.98 38.17 -0.93
C ASP A 88 -27.47 38.45 -2.37
N ALA A 89 -27.44 37.39 -3.19
CA ALA A 89 -28.65 36.86 -3.84
C ALA A 89 -28.36 35.55 -4.60
N LEU A 90 -29.08 34.49 -4.22
CA LEU A 90 -29.31 33.29 -5.02
C LEU A 90 -30.20 33.63 -6.23
N ALA A 91 -29.78 33.25 -7.43
CA ALA A 91 -30.68 33.04 -8.57
C ALA A 91 -30.13 31.90 -9.47
N ARG A 92 -31.05 30.99 -9.84
CA ARG A 92 -30.83 29.76 -10.61
C ARG A 92 -30.64 30.02 -12.12
N VAL A 93 -30.41 28.90 -12.84
CA VAL A 93 -30.74 28.53 -14.25
C VAL A 93 -29.47 28.37 -15.13
N PRO A 94 -29.40 27.48 -16.15
CA PRO A 94 -29.36 26.01 -16.12
C PRO A 94 -28.22 25.41 -17.01
N GLY A 95 -27.93 24.11 -16.88
CA GLY A 95 -27.44 23.25 -17.97
C GLY A 95 -26.05 23.51 -18.58
N ALA A 96 -25.04 22.77 -18.11
CA ALA A 96 -23.88 22.38 -18.91
C ALA A 96 -23.49 20.94 -18.53
N GLY A 97 -23.23 20.09 -19.52
CA GLY A 97 -22.99 18.66 -19.36
C GLY A 97 -21.75 18.31 -18.52
N PRO A 98 -21.51 17.01 -18.25
CA PRO A 98 -20.44 16.59 -17.36
C PRO A 98 -19.08 17.02 -17.92
N PRO A 99 -18.19 17.62 -17.12
CA PRO A 99 -16.84 17.89 -17.58
C PRO A 99 -16.14 16.54 -17.78
N ARG A 100 -15.67 16.32 -19.01
CA ARG A 100 -14.78 15.21 -19.36
C ARG A 100 -13.55 15.27 -18.46
N GLY A 101 -13.20 14.12 -17.90
CA GLY A 101 -12.17 13.94 -16.87
C GLY A 101 -10.83 14.59 -17.22
N GLY A 102 -10.43 15.54 -16.39
CA GLY A 102 -9.03 15.77 -16.08
C GLY A 102 -8.72 14.99 -14.81
N GLY A 103 -8.01 13.87 -14.93
CA GLY A 103 -7.42 13.21 -13.76
C GLY A 103 -6.46 14.17 -13.06
N PRO A 104 -6.19 14.00 -11.75
CA PRO A 104 -5.27 14.88 -11.05
C PRO A 104 -3.89 14.75 -11.69
N ALA A 105 -3.39 15.87 -12.21
CA ALA A 105 -2.01 16.00 -12.65
C ALA A 105 -1.10 15.58 -11.48
N GLY A 106 -0.41 14.45 -11.64
CA GLY A 106 0.60 14.02 -10.69
C GLY A 106 1.62 15.14 -10.51
N THR A 107 1.68 15.72 -9.31
CA THR A 107 2.80 16.57 -8.92
C THR A 107 4.07 15.75 -9.07
N ARG A 108 4.81 15.98 -10.15
CA ARG A 108 6.17 15.50 -10.34
C ARG A 108 7.01 16.09 -9.22
N ARG A 109 7.20 15.33 -8.13
CA ARG A 109 8.14 15.68 -7.06
C ARG A 109 9.50 15.88 -7.71
N LEU A 110 10.09 17.05 -7.51
CA LEU A 110 11.46 17.33 -7.92
C LEU A 110 12.36 16.30 -7.23
N THR A 111 13.08 15.51 -8.03
CA THR A 111 13.90 14.37 -7.60
C THR A 111 15.24 14.85 -7.05
N THR A 112 15.24 15.38 -5.83
CA THR A 112 16.42 15.93 -5.15
C THR A 112 16.89 15.06 -3.98
N GLY A 113 16.59 13.77 -3.96
CA GLY A 113 17.10 12.88 -2.91
C GLY A 113 18.45 12.25 -3.24
N PRO A 114 19.12 11.65 -2.24
CA PRO A 114 20.40 10.98 -2.41
C PRO A 114 20.29 9.76 -3.33
N LEU A 115 21.42 9.30 -3.86
CA LEU A 115 21.43 8.06 -4.63
C LEU A 115 21.24 6.87 -3.70
N ALA A 116 20.41 5.91 -4.12
CA ALA A 116 20.21 4.68 -3.36
C ALA A 116 21.51 3.85 -3.25
N ALA A 117 22.48 4.09 -4.13
CA ALA A 117 23.83 3.50 -4.05
C ALA A 117 24.66 4.04 -2.87
N GLU A 118 24.27 5.17 -2.26
CA GLU A 118 24.92 5.76 -1.08
C GLU A 118 24.33 5.22 0.24
N LEU A 119 23.30 4.37 0.19
CA LEU A 119 22.72 3.76 1.39
C LEU A 119 23.71 2.76 2.02
N SER A 120 23.79 2.75 3.34
CA SER A 120 24.56 1.75 4.08
C SER A 120 23.90 0.38 3.93
N THR A 121 24.68 -0.70 3.83
CA THR A 121 24.15 -2.07 3.89
C THR A 121 24.29 -2.68 5.30
N PRO A 122 23.48 -3.71 5.62
CA PRO A 122 22.34 -4.18 4.85
C PRO A 122 21.21 -3.14 4.84
N VAL A 123 20.43 -3.09 3.76
CA VAL A 123 19.26 -2.21 3.67
C VAL A 123 18.16 -2.85 2.84
N VAL A 124 16.91 -2.55 3.17
CA VAL A 124 15.75 -2.84 2.34
C VAL A 124 15.21 -1.56 1.73
N THR A 125 14.87 -1.59 0.45
CA THR A 125 14.31 -0.45 -0.29
C THR A 125 12.98 -0.83 -0.93
N LEU A 126 12.11 0.17 -1.11
CA LEU A 126 10.87 0.06 -1.85
C LEU A 126 10.98 0.72 -3.22
N SER A 127 10.44 0.11 -4.27
CA SER A 127 10.31 0.75 -5.59
C SER A 127 9.08 1.65 -5.65
N ALA A 128 9.27 2.93 -5.99
CA ALA A 128 8.17 3.88 -6.19
C ALA A 128 7.24 3.43 -7.33
N GLN A 129 7.84 3.00 -8.45
CA GLN A 129 7.16 2.55 -9.65
C GLN A 129 6.35 1.28 -9.41
N ALA A 130 6.91 0.28 -8.73
CA ALA A 130 6.22 -0.98 -8.44
C ALA A 130 5.05 -0.77 -7.46
N LEU A 131 5.26 0.01 -6.39
CA LEU A 131 4.18 0.36 -5.46
C LEU A 131 3.01 1.04 -6.18
N GLU A 132 3.32 1.99 -7.05
CA GLU A 132 2.31 2.74 -7.79
C GLU A 132 1.60 1.90 -8.86
N HIS A 133 2.34 1.03 -9.56
CA HIS A 133 1.78 0.05 -10.48
C HIS A 133 0.79 -0.89 -9.76
N ASN A 134 1.22 -1.50 -8.66
CA ASN A 134 0.41 -2.48 -7.92
C ASN A 134 -0.85 -1.84 -7.33
N LEU A 135 -0.71 -0.64 -6.77
CA LEU A 135 -1.82 0.14 -6.22
C LEU A 135 -2.91 0.35 -7.26
N ARG A 136 -2.54 0.90 -8.42
CA ARG A 136 -3.50 1.16 -9.50
C ARG A 136 -4.10 -0.12 -10.07
N ALA A 137 -3.29 -1.15 -10.25
CA ALA A 137 -3.75 -2.41 -10.83
C ALA A 137 -4.81 -3.10 -9.97
N MET A 138 -4.61 -3.14 -8.64
CA MET A 138 -5.61 -3.72 -7.73
C MET A 138 -6.85 -2.84 -7.61
N ALA A 139 -6.68 -1.52 -7.53
CA ALA A 139 -7.80 -0.59 -7.43
C ALA A 139 -8.71 -0.68 -8.66
N ALA A 140 -8.13 -0.68 -9.87
CA ALA A 140 -8.87 -0.86 -11.11
C ALA A 140 -9.58 -2.21 -11.17
N TRP A 141 -8.87 -3.30 -10.85
CA TRP A 141 -9.43 -4.65 -10.89
C TRP A 141 -10.63 -4.83 -9.94
N CYS A 142 -10.58 -4.22 -8.75
CA CYS A 142 -11.70 -4.20 -7.80
C CYS A 142 -12.87 -3.36 -8.32
N ALA A 143 -12.59 -2.16 -8.83
CA ALA A 143 -13.61 -1.24 -9.34
C ALA A 143 -14.39 -1.85 -10.52
N ASP A 144 -13.69 -2.50 -11.45
CA ASP A 144 -14.29 -3.18 -12.62
C ASP A 144 -15.27 -4.31 -12.23
N ARG A 145 -15.15 -4.83 -11.00
CA ARG A 145 -15.97 -5.94 -10.48
C ARG A 145 -16.93 -5.50 -9.38
N ASN A 146 -17.02 -4.20 -9.08
CA ASN A 146 -17.80 -3.68 -7.95
C ASN A 146 -17.43 -4.33 -6.60
N LEU A 147 -16.15 -4.67 -6.43
CA LEU A 147 -15.62 -5.22 -5.19
C LEU A 147 -15.01 -4.11 -4.35
N ALA A 148 -15.21 -4.18 -3.05
CA ALA A 148 -14.55 -3.29 -2.10
C ALA A 148 -13.21 -3.89 -1.67
N LEU A 149 -12.28 -3.03 -1.27
CA LEU A 149 -10.98 -3.43 -0.73
C LEU A 149 -10.78 -2.83 0.66
N ALA A 150 -10.45 -3.67 1.64
CA ALA A 150 -9.94 -3.28 2.95
C ALA A 150 -8.57 -3.91 3.20
N PRO A 151 -7.49 -3.32 2.65
CA PRO A 151 -6.17 -3.92 2.69
C PRO A 151 -5.77 -4.30 4.11
N HIS A 152 -5.12 -5.45 4.24
CA HIS A 152 -4.66 -5.89 5.55
C HIS A 152 -3.41 -5.11 5.98
N GLY A 153 -3.64 -4.09 6.80
CA GLY A 153 -2.65 -3.15 7.27
C GLY A 153 -1.49 -3.80 8.02
N LYS A 154 -1.69 -5.00 8.60
CA LYS A 154 -0.61 -5.79 9.24
C LYS A 154 0.57 -6.07 8.31
N ALA A 155 0.32 -6.11 7.00
CA ALA A 155 1.35 -6.44 6.02
C ALA A 155 2.45 -5.39 5.96
N THR A 156 2.14 -4.13 6.27
CA THR A 156 3.09 -3.03 6.20
C THR A 156 3.26 -2.28 7.51
N MET A 157 2.22 -2.21 8.34
CA MET A 157 2.15 -1.31 9.51
C MET A 157 2.64 0.10 9.19
N ALA A 158 2.33 0.58 7.98
CA ALA A 158 2.83 1.82 7.42
C ALA A 158 1.67 2.76 7.02
N PRO A 159 1.31 3.71 7.91
CA PRO A 159 0.21 4.66 7.66
C PRO A 159 0.35 5.46 6.36
N GLN A 160 1.58 5.76 5.92
CA GLN A 160 1.81 6.40 4.61
C GLN A 160 1.27 5.55 3.44
N LEU A 161 1.44 4.23 3.50
CA LEU A 161 0.95 3.31 2.47
C LEU A 161 -0.55 3.08 2.59
N TRP A 162 -1.09 3.00 3.81
CA TRP A 162 -2.54 2.93 4.04
C TRP A 162 -3.27 4.13 3.46
N ARG A 163 -2.70 5.34 3.64
CA ARG A 163 -3.26 6.57 3.03
C ARG A 163 -3.36 6.44 1.53
N ARG A 164 -2.29 5.99 0.85
CA ARG A 164 -2.30 5.80 -0.60
C ARG A 164 -3.38 4.82 -1.05
N GLN A 165 -3.60 3.74 -0.28
CA GLN A 165 -4.66 2.76 -0.59
C GLN A 165 -6.07 3.33 -0.41
N LEU A 166 -6.31 4.09 0.66
CA LEU A 166 -7.59 4.76 0.89
C LEU A 166 -7.85 5.85 -0.19
N GLU A 167 -6.83 6.63 -0.57
CA GLU A 167 -6.92 7.60 -1.66
C GLU A 167 -7.19 6.95 -3.02
N ALA A 168 -6.74 5.70 -3.21
CA ALA A 168 -7.04 4.90 -4.40
C ALA A 168 -8.41 4.18 -4.34
N GLY A 169 -9.22 4.40 -3.31
CA GLY A 169 -10.58 3.88 -3.22
C GLY A 169 -10.77 2.68 -2.28
N ALA A 170 -9.77 2.30 -1.47
CA ALA A 170 -10.01 1.31 -0.41
C ALA A 170 -11.07 1.81 0.58
N ALA A 171 -12.01 0.94 0.94
CA ALA A 171 -13.16 1.26 1.80
C ALA A 171 -12.81 1.30 3.29
N ALA A 172 -11.75 0.60 3.70
CA ALA A 172 -11.31 0.48 5.10
C ALA A 172 -9.85 0.02 5.19
N ILE A 173 -9.32 -0.11 6.41
CA ILE A 173 -8.10 -0.89 6.68
C ILE A 173 -8.44 -2.04 7.62
N THR A 174 -7.97 -3.24 7.30
CA THR A 174 -8.10 -4.40 8.20
C THR A 174 -6.85 -4.59 9.03
N VAL A 175 -7.02 -4.80 10.34
CA VAL A 175 -5.94 -5.00 11.32
C VAL A 175 -6.19 -6.29 12.11
N ALA A 176 -5.17 -6.86 12.74
CA ALA A 176 -5.26 -8.13 13.45
C ALA A 176 -5.28 -7.98 14.98
N THR A 177 -4.89 -6.82 15.52
CA THR A 177 -4.80 -6.63 16.97
C THR A 177 -5.27 -5.24 17.42
N PRO A 178 -5.63 -5.05 18.71
CA PRO A 178 -5.99 -3.74 19.26
C PRO A 178 -4.85 -2.73 19.19
N PHE A 179 -3.60 -3.18 19.27
CA PHE A 179 -2.41 -2.33 19.06
C PHE A 179 -2.42 -1.73 17.64
N GLN A 180 -2.59 -2.59 16.63
CA GLN A 180 -2.64 -2.16 15.23
C GLN A 180 -3.85 -1.24 14.96
N ALA A 181 -5.00 -1.54 15.57
CA ALA A 181 -6.17 -0.66 15.54
C ALA A 181 -5.86 0.71 16.16
N GLY A 182 -5.08 0.75 17.24
CA GLY A 182 -4.60 1.99 17.87
C GLY A 182 -3.72 2.81 16.94
N VAL A 183 -2.81 2.19 16.19
CA VAL A 183 -2.01 2.87 15.15
C VAL A 183 -2.93 3.44 14.07
N ALA A 184 -3.84 2.63 13.52
CA ALA A 184 -4.80 3.09 12.51
C ALA A 184 -5.66 4.27 13.01
N ARG A 185 -6.16 4.19 14.25
CA ARG A 185 -6.93 5.27 14.90
C ARG A 185 -6.10 6.52 15.12
N HIS A 186 -4.82 6.38 15.50
CA HIS A 186 -3.90 7.49 15.69
C HIS A 186 -3.70 8.27 14.38
N PHE A 187 -3.57 7.59 13.24
CA PHE A 187 -3.43 8.26 11.93
C PHE A 187 -4.78 8.58 11.25
N GLY A 188 -5.89 8.48 11.98
CA GLY A 188 -7.21 8.91 11.51
C GLY A 188 -7.78 8.03 10.40
N VAL A 189 -7.53 6.72 10.42
CA VAL A 189 -8.26 5.77 9.57
C VAL A 189 -9.73 5.78 10.00
N PRO A 190 -10.68 6.07 9.08
CA PRO A 190 -12.08 6.28 9.44
C PRO A 190 -12.82 4.97 9.74
N ARG A 191 -12.48 3.90 9.01
CA ARG A 191 -13.11 2.58 9.11
C ARG A 191 -12.04 1.50 9.30
N ILE A 192 -12.12 0.82 10.44
CA ILE A 192 -11.17 -0.19 10.88
C ILE A 192 -11.91 -1.48 11.16
N LEU A 193 -11.52 -2.55 10.46
CA LEU A 193 -12.01 -3.90 10.72
C LEU A 193 -10.92 -4.65 11.48
N VAL A 194 -11.21 -5.08 12.71
CA VAL A 194 -10.33 -5.97 13.47
C VAL A 194 -10.64 -7.39 13.03
N ALA A 195 -9.89 -7.87 12.04
CA ALA A 195 -10.04 -9.17 11.39
C ALA A 195 -9.41 -10.30 12.24
N ASN A 196 -9.79 -10.36 13.52
CA ASN A 196 -9.36 -11.34 14.51
C ASN A 196 -10.29 -11.30 15.75
N GLN A 197 -10.34 -12.38 16.53
CA GLN A 197 -11.07 -12.43 17.80
C GLN A 197 -10.35 -11.60 18.87
N ILE A 198 -11.11 -10.80 19.63
CA ILE A 198 -10.60 -10.03 20.78
C ILE A 198 -11.27 -10.52 22.06
N ALA A 199 -10.48 -11.06 22.99
CA ALA A 199 -10.96 -11.59 24.26
C ALA A 199 -10.60 -10.73 25.48
N ASP A 200 -9.68 -9.76 25.34
CA ASP A 200 -9.26 -8.88 26.42
C ASP A 200 -10.31 -7.79 26.69
N PRO A 201 -10.93 -7.74 27.88
CA PRO A 201 -11.95 -6.74 28.22
C PRO A 201 -11.44 -5.31 28.12
N ALA A 202 -10.17 -5.05 28.46
CA ALA A 202 -9.61 -3.70 28.42
C ALA A 202 -9.45 -3.21 26.97
N ALA A 203 -9.00 -4.08 26.06
CA ALA A 203 -8.97 -3.80 24.64
C ALA A 203 -10.37 -3.57 24.05
N LEU A 204 -11.35 -4.41 24.42
CA LEU A 204 -12.74 -4.28 23.96
C LEU A 204 -13.37 -2.95 24.39
N ALA A 205 -13.22 -2.59 25.67
CA ALA A 205 -13.69 -1.30 26.19
C ALA A 205 -13.04 -0.13 25.44
N ARG A 206 -11.73 -0.20 25.18
CA ARG A 206 -11.00 0.83 24.44
C ARG A 206 -11.49 0.97 23.00
N LEU A 207 -11.67 -0.14 22.28
CA LEU A 207 -12.22 -0.15 20.93
C LEU A 207 -13.63 0.46 20.91
N SER A 208 -14.45 0.16 21.92
CA SER A 208 -15.78 0.73 22.06
C SER A 208 -15.78 2.23 22.35
N VAL A 209 -14.87 2.73 23.19
CA VAL A 209 -14.66 4.18 23.38
C VAL A 209 -14.27 4.86 22.07
N TRP A 210 -13.45 4.23 21.23
CA TRP A 210 -13.11 4.80 19.92
C TRP A 210 -14.31 4.81 18.96
N ALA A 211 -15.14 3.77 19.01
CA ALA A 211 -16.39 3.71 18.25
C ALA A 211 -17.36 4.81 18.67
N GLN A 212 -17.55 4.99 19.97
CA GLN A 212 -18.39 6.05 20.54
C GLN A 212 -17.92 7.45 20.12
N ASN A 213 -16.60 7.63 19.96
CA ASN A 213 -15.98 8.87 19.50
C ASN A 213 -15.90 8.98 17.96
N GLY A 214 -16.73 8.23 17.22
CA GLY A 214 -16.95 8.41 15.79
C GLY A 214 -16.01 7.62 14.86
N THR A 215 -15.20 6.68 15.38
CA THR A 215 -14.43 5.77 14.51
C THR A 215 -15.29 4.57 14.13
N HIS A 216 -15.40 4.20 12.87
CA HIS A 216 -16.12 2.97 12.51
C HIS A 216 -15.25 1.75 12.84
N ILE A 217 -15.64 1.00 13.88
CA ILE A 217 -14.97 -0.23 14.33
C ILE A 217 -15.90 -1.41 14.12
N ALA A 218 -15.42 -2.44 13.42
CA ALA A 218 -16.08 -3.74 13.34
C ALA A 218 -15.13 -4.85 13.82
N LEU A 219 -15.66 -5.81 14.57
CA LEU A 219 -14.89 -6.90 15.19
C LEU A 219 -15.29 -8.25 14.62
N PHE A 220 -14.31 -9.13 14.40
CA PHE A 220 -14.60 -10.51 14.04
C PHE A 220 -14.90 -11.33 15.29
N SER A 221 -15.85 -12.26 15.20
CA SER A 221 -16.15 -13.22 16.26
C SER A 221 -16.55 -14.57 15.69
N ASP A 222 -16.22 -15.64 16.41
CA ASP A 222 -16.43 -17.02 15.97
C ASP A 222 -17.09 -17.91 17.04
N SER A 223 -17.48 -17.34 18.18
CA SER A 223 -18.03 -18.08 19.31
C SER A 223 -18.91 -17.21 20.19
N GLU A 224 -19.91 -17.82 20.82
CA GLU A 224 -20.83 -17.15 21.75
C GLU A 224 -20.08 -16.54 22.94
N VAL A 225 -19.03 -17.21 23.43
CA VAL A 225 -18.18 -16.72 24.52
C VAL A 225 -17.49 -15.41 24.16
N THR A 226 -16.98 -15.28 22.93
CA THR A 226 -16.38 -14.02 22.46
C THR A 226 -17.45 -12.93 22.33
N ILE A 227 -18.67 -13.27 21.86
CA ILE A 227 -19.79 -12.33 21.82
C ILE A 227 -20.16 -11.81 23.22
N ASP A 228 -20.26 -12.70 24.21
CA ASP A 228 -20.54 -12.33 25.60
C ASP A 228 -19.50 -11.35 26.14
N ARG A 229 -18.22 -11.57 25.83
CA ARG A 229 -17.12 -10.68 26.23
C ARG A 229 -17.22 -9.31 25.56
N VAL A 230 -17.49 -9.26 24.26
CA VAL A 230 -17.67 -8.00 23.52
C VAL A 230 -18.86 -7.23 24.10
N SER A 231 -20.00 -7.89 24.28
CA SER A 231 -21.21 -7.29 24.84
C SER A 231 -20.99 -6.78 26.28
N ALA A 232 -20.27 -7.53 27.13
CA ALA A 232 -19.99 -7.09 28.49
C ALA A 232 -19.08 -5.84 28.58
N ALA A 233 -18.22 -5.62 27.59
CA ALA A 233 -17.25 -4.51 27.58
C ALA A 233 -17.67 -3.32 26.71
N ALA A 234 -18.64 -3.49 25.81
CA ALA A 234 -19.05 -2.45 24.86
C ALA A 234 -19.91 -1.36 25.53
N LEU A 235 -19.48 -0.11 25.37
CA LEU A 235 -20.11 1.12 25.87
C LEU A 235 -21.02 1.80 24.83
N THR A 236 -21.00 1.31 23.59
CA THR A 236 -21.84 1.72 22.46
C THR A 236 -22.12 0.50 21.59
N THR A 237 -23.04 0.61 20.64
CA THR A 237 -23.25 -0.44 19.64
C THR A 237 -21.98 -0.72 18.84
N ILE A 238 -21.55 -1.98 18.78
CA ILE A 238 -20.39 -2.44 18.01
C ILE A 238 -20.84 -3.37 16.88
N ASP A 239 -20.31 -3.12 15.68
CA ASP A 239 -20.51 -3.99 14.53
C ASP A 239 -19.71 -5.28 14.71
N VAL A 240 -20.40 -6.41 14.57
CA VAL A 240 -19.81 -7.74 14.63
C VAL A 240 -19.91 -8.42 13.28
N ILE A 241 -18.80 -9.00 12.84
CA ILE A 241 -18.70 -9.81 11.63
C ILE A 241 -18.42 -11.25 12.08
N VAL A 242 -19.31 -12.18 11.72
CA VAL A 242 -19.17 -13.59 12.13
C VAL A 242 -18.16 -14.29 11.23
N GLU A 243 -17.10 -14.87 11.81
CA GLU A 243 -16.06 -15.58 11.06
C GLU A 243 -16.41 -17.06 10.91
N LEU A 244 -16.49 -17.53 9.67
CA LEU A 244 -16.53 -18.94 9.30
C LEU A 244 -15.11 -19.46 9.10
N GLY A 245 -14.77 -20.56 9.74
CA GLY A 245 -13.49 -21.25 9.62
C GLY A 245 -13.65 -22.63 8.98
N THR A 246 -12.55 -23.38 8.95
CA THR A 246 -12.52 -24.77 8.50
C THR A 246 -11.92 -25.67 9.59
N PRO A 247 -12.37 -26.93 9.76
CA PRO A 247 -11.71 -27.89 10.64
C PRO A 247 -10.20 -28.00 10.36
N GLY A 248 -9.40 -27.99 11.42
CA GLY A 248 -7.93 -28.00 11.30
C GLY A 248 -7.30 -26.68 10.81
N GLY A 249 -8.13 -25.68 10.48
CA GLY A 249 -7.70 -24.33 10.12
C GLY A 249 -7.36 -23.46 11.34
N ARG A 250 -7.44 -22.14 11.15
CA ARG A 250 -7.08 -21.13 12.17
C ARG A 250 -8.27 -20.78 13.09
N GLY A 251 -8.80 -19.57 13.02
CA GLY A 251 -9.99 -19.11 13.77
C GLY A 251 -11.28 -19.46 13.01
N GLY A 252 -12.43 -19.02 13.52
CA GLY A 252 -13.72 -19.14 12.84
C GLY A 252 -14.56 -20.36 13.25
N ALA A 253 -15.88 -20.23 13.18
CA ALA A 253 -16.83 -21.31 13.45
C ALA A 253 -16.59 -22.49 12.50
N ARG A 254 -16.77 -23.74 12.98
CA ARG A 254 -16.38 -24.94 12.21
C ARG A 254 -17.43 -25.46 11.25
N SER A 255 -18.59 -24.85 11.23
CA SER A 255 -19.66 -25.13 10.27
C SER A 255 -20.58 -23.91 10.13
N VAL A 256 -21.42 -23.92 9.10
CA VAL A 256 -22.45 -22.89 8.90
C VAL A 256 -23.40 -22.84 10.10
N GLU A 257 -23.82 -23.99 10.63
CA GLU A 257 -24.72 -24.06 11.81
C GLU A 257 -24.09 -23.43 13.05
N ALA A 258 -22.80 -23.70 13.29
CA ALA A 258 -22.08 -23.08 14.39
C ALA A 258 -21.98 -21.55 14.21
N ALA A 259 -21.73 -21.08 12.99
CA ALA A 259 -21.70 -19.66 12.70
C ALA A 259 -23.09 -18.99 12.86
N LEU A 260 -24.16 -19.67 12.49
CA LEU A 260 -25.54 -19.21 12.72
C LEU A 260 -25.85 -19.07 14.22
N ALA A 261 -25.36 -19.98 15.07
CA ALA A 261 -25.50 -19.86 16.52
C ALA A 261 -24.78 -18.61 17.07
N VAL A 262 -23.59 -18.30 16.55
CA VAL A 262 -22.86 -17.07 16.90
C VAL A 262 -23.64 -15.83 16.46
N ALA A 263 -24.17 -15.83 15.23
CA ALA A 263 -24.98 -14.73 14.71
C ALA A 263 -26.26 -14.50 15.53
N ALA A 264 -26.94 -15.58 15.93
CA ALA A 264 -28.10 -15.51 16.83
C ALA A 264 -27.73 -14.90 18.18
N ARG A 265 -26.55 -15.23 18.73
CA ARG A 265 -26.05 -14.63 19.97
C ARG A 265 -25.75 -13.13 19.82
N VAL A 266 -25.26 -12.70 18.66
CA VAL A 266 -25.07 -11.27 18.32
C VAL A 266 -26.42 -10.54 18.32
N ALA A 267 -27.41 -11.06 17.58
CA ALA A 267 -28.73 -10.45 17.48
C ALA A 267 -29.46 -10.35 18.84
N ALA A 268 -29.18 -11.27 19.76
CA ALA A 268 -29.71 -11.24 21.12
C ALA A 268 -29.01 -10.22 22.05
N ALA A 269 -27.87 -9.64 21.66
CA ALA A 269 -27.13 -8.70 22.48
C ALA A 269 -27.55 -7.25 22.18
N PRO A 270 -28.00 -6.46 23.18
CA PRO A 270 -28.61 -5.15 22.95
C PRO A 270 -27.63 -4.06 22.49
N ASN A 271 -26.32 -4.31 22.61
CA ASN A 271 -25.25 -3.37 22.29
C ASN A 271 -24.32 -3.90 21.19
N LEU A 272 -24.74 -4.90 20.43
CA LEU A 272 -24.03 -5.40 19.26
C LEU A 272 -24.95 -5.32 18.05
N ARG A 273 -24.35 -5.30 16.86
CA ARG A 273 -25.08 -5.31 15.59
C ARG A 273 -24.46 -6.34 14.66
N LEU A 274 -25.28 -7.24 14.11
CA LEU A 274 -24.81 -8.19 13.11
C LEU A 274 -24.56 -7.45 11.79
N ALA A 275 -23.27 -7.23 11.47
CA ALA A 275 -22.84 -6.36 10.38
C ALA A 275 -22.29 -7.10 9.17
N GLY A 276 -22.13 -8.43 9.25
CA GLY A 276 -21.62 -9.22 8.14
C GLY A 276 -21.09 -10.58 8.54
N VAL A 277 -20.50 -11.25 7.55
CA VAL A 277 -19.78 -12.51 7.71
C VAL A 277 -18.41 -12.42 7.07
N ALA A 278 -17.47 -13.23 7.53
CA ALA A 278 -16.14 -13.28 6.97
C ALA A 278 -15.54 -14.68 6.99
N GLY A 279 -14.53 -14.88 6.16
CA GLY A 279 -13.71 -16.06 6.12
C GLY A 279 -12.29 -15.75 5.68
N TYR A 280 -11.38 -16.72 5.82
CA TYR A 280 -10.01 -16.63 5.33
C TYR A 280 -9.59 -17.91 4.61
N GLU A 281 -9.76 -17.89 3.30
CA GLU A 281 -9.53 -19.01 2.39
C GLU A 281 -8.05 -19.43 2.30
N GLY A 282 -7.13 -18.52 2.63
CA GLY A 282 -5.70 -18.84 2.76
C GLY A 282 -5.37 -19.83 3.88
N SER A 283 -6.35 -20.20 4.74
CA SER A 283 -6.18 -21.27 5.72
C SER A 283 -6.76 -22.62 5.28
N VAL A 284 -7.46 -22.65 4.15
CA VAL A 284 -8.10 -23.85 3.59
C VAL A 284 -7.11 -24.65 2.76
N ALA A 285 -6.34 -23.96 1.90
CA ALA A 285 -5.36 -24.59 1.03
C ALA A 285 -4.10 -23.72 0.88
N SER A 286 -2.96 -24.38 0.69
CA SER A 286 -1.65 -23.76 0.46
C SER A 286 -1.13 -23.90 -0.97
N GLY A 287 -1.87 -24.59 -1.86
CA GLY A 287 -1.45 -24.91 -3.22
C GLY A 287 -2.25 -24.17 -4.31
N THR A 288 -1.75 -24.25 -5.54
CA THR A 288 -2.40 -23.72 -6.75
C THR A 288 -2.94 -24.82 -7.67
N ASP A 289 -2.87 -26.08 -7.25
CA ASP A 289 -3.41 -27.21 -8.01
C ASP A 289 -4.95 -27.19 -8.03
N PRO A 290 -5.59 -27.87 -9.00
CA PRO A 290 -7.04 -27.87 -9.14
C PRO A 290 -7.80 -28.32 -7.87
N GLY A 291 -7.23 -29.24 -7.08
CA GLY A 291 -7.85 -29.69 -5.84
C GLY A 291 -7.83 -28.62 -4.76
N SER A 292 -6.70 -27.92 -4.61
CA SER A 292 -6.59 -26.75 -3.72
C SER A 292 -7.57 -25.64 -4.10
N LEU A 293 -7.72 -25.34 -5.39
CA LEU A 293 -8.64 -24.30 -5.86
C LEU A 293 -10.12 -24.69 -5.65
N ALA A 294 -10.48 -25.95 -5.90
CA ALA A 294 -11.83 -26.46 -5.63
C ALA A 294 -12.17 -26.38 -4.13
N ALA A 295 -11.25 -26.76 -3.24
CA ALA A 295 -11.47 -26.64 -1.80
C ALA A 295 -11.66 -25.18 -1.34
N VAL A 296 -10.95 -24.24 -1.96
CA VAL A 296 -11.16 -22.80 -1.72
C VAL A 296 -12.55 -22.37 -2.20
N ASP A 297 -12.99 -22.82 -3.38
CA ASP A 297 -14.30 -22.49 -3.92
C ASP A 297 -15.44 -23.03 -3.05
N ASP A 298 -15.34 -24.30 -2.62
CA ASP A 298 -16.34 -24.94 -1.75
C ASP A 298 -16.50 -24.17 -0.44
N TYR A 299 -15.38 -23.81 0.19
CA TYR A 299 -15.37 -22.99 1.42
C TYR A 299 -15.99 -21.59 1.20
N LEU A 300 -15.73 -20.95 0.07
CA LEU A 300 -16.35 -19.67 -0.27
C LEU A 300 -17.86 -19.85 -0.53
N GLY A 301 -18.28 -20.99 -1.07
CA GLY A 301 -19.68 -21.39 -1.20
C GLY A 301 -20.39 -21.53 0.16
N ASP A 302 -19.73 -22.11 1.15
CA ASP A 302 -20.24 -22.18 2.52
C ASP A 302 -20.37 -20.78 3.15
N LEU A 303 -19.42 -19.88 2.88
CA LEU A 303 -19.50 -18.49 3.34
C LEU A 303 -20.66 -17.73 2.69
N ALA A 304 -20.93 -17.95 1.39
CA ALA A 304 -22.09 -17.41 0.70
C ALA A 304 -23.40 -17.97 1.25
N THR A 305 -23.42 -19.28 1.56
CA THR A 305 -24.58 -19.95 2.19
C THR A 305 -24.88 -19.36 3.57
N LEU A 306 -23.84 -19.15 4.39
CA LEU A 306 -23.98 -18.49 5.68
C LEU A 306 -24.53 -17.07 5.54
N TYR A 307 -24.00 -16.29 4.58
CA TYR A 307 -24.50 -14.93 4.32
C TYR A 307 -25.99 -14.93 3.96
N ALA A 308 -26.41 -15.80 3.05
CA ALA A 308 -27.80 -15.88 2.59
C ALA A 308 -28.79 -16.35 3.67
N ALA A 309 -28.31 -17.01 4.72
CA ALA A 309 -29.12 -17.53 5.82
C ALA A 309 -29.34 -16.51 6.97
N LEU A 310 -28.77 -15.30 6.86
CA LEU A 310 -28.79 -14.29 7.92
C LEU A 310 -29.57 -13.04 7.51
N ASP A 311 -30.41 -12.57 8.43
CA ASP A 311 -30.98 -11.23 8.36
C ASP A 311 -30.02 -10.24 9.05
N PHE A 312 -29.57 -9.24 8.31
CA PHE A 312 -28.62 -8.24 8.82
C PHE A 312 -29.32 -6.96 9.28
N GLU A 313 -28.79 -6.34 10.32
CA GLU A 313 -29.31 -5.10 10.89
C GLU A 313 -28.70 -3.84 10.21
N THR A 314 -28.23 -4.00 8.98
CA THR A 314 -27.55 -2.96 8.18
C THR A 314 -27.97 -3.09 6.73
N ASP A 315 -28.14 -1.96 6.05
CA ASP A 315 -28.58 -1.89 4.65
C ASP A 315 -27.60 -2.53 3.69
N ARG A 316 -26.31 -2.58 4.05
CA ARG A 316 -25.26 -3.16 3.23
C ARG A 316 -24.28 -3.97 4.09
N PRO A 317 -24.62 -5.21 4.45
CA PRO A 317 -23.76 -6.07 5.25
C PRO A 317 -22.48 -6.44 4.51
N VAL A 318 -21.42 -6.66 5.28
CA VAL A 318 -20.11 -7.05 4.75
C VAL A 318 -20.07 -8.55 4.52
N ILE A 319 -19.56 -8.98 3.37
CA ILE A 319 -19.06 -10.34 3.16
C ILE A 319 -17.58 -10.26 2.82
N SER A 320 -16.71 -10.74 3.72
CA SER A 320 -15.27 -10.51 3.59
C SER A 320 -14.44 -11.78 3.51
N ALA A 321 -13.64 -11.90 2.45
CA ALA A 321 -12.61 -12.91 2.25
C ALA A 321 -11.41 -12.30 1.49
N GLY A 322 -10.48 -13.10 0.98
CA GLY A 322 -9.57 -12.66 -0.08
C GLY A 322 -8.25 -12.13 0.42
N GLY A 323 -7.42 -13.02 0.95
CA GLY A 323 -5.97 -12.80 1.02
C GLY A 323 -5.35 -12.64 -0.37
N SER A 324 -4.06 -12.30 -0.43
CA SER A 324 -3.39 -12.01 -1.70
C SER A 324 -3.16 -13.23 -2.60
N ALA A 325 -3.42 -14.44 -2.11
CA ALA A 325 -3.28 -15.66 -2.90
C ALA A 325 -4.51 -15.96 -3.76
N TYR A 326 -5.73 -15.82 -3.26
CA TYR A 326 -6.96 -16.37 -3.89
C TYR A 326 -8.08 -15.34 -4.11
N PHE A 327 -7.74 -14.04 -4.19
CA PHE A 327 -8.74 -12.98 -4.36
C PHE A 327 -9.57 -13.10 -5.65
N ASP A 328 -9.05 -13.76 -6.69
CA ASP A 328 -9.76 -14.12 -7.91
C ASP A 328 -10.90 -15.12 -7.65
N ARG A 329 -10.67 -16.11 -6.79
CA ARG A 329 -11.68 -17.10 -6.39
C ARG A 329 -12.79 -16.43 -5.59
N VAL A 330 -12.42 -15.51 -4.69
CA VAL A 330 -13.40 -14.69 -3.96
C VAL A 330 -14.26 -13.87 -4.91
N ALA A 331 -13.67 -13.22 -5.92
CA ALA A 331 -14.43 -12.51 -6.93
C ALA A 331 -15.37 -13.44 -7.73
N ALA A 332 -14.90 -14.62 -8.10
CA ALA A 332 -15.70 -15.59 -8.85
C ALA A 332 -16.92 -16.10 -8.04
N VAL A 333 -16.72 -16.42 -6.75
CA VAL A 333 -17.75 -17.08 -5.92
C VAL A 333 -18.63 -16.06 -5.19
N LEU A 334 -18.04 -15.01 -4.60
CA LEU A 334 -18.77 -14.03 -3.79
C LEU A 334 -19.13 -12.77 -4.57
N GLY A 335 -18.46 -12.48 -5.69
CA GLY A 335 -18.74 -11.30 -6.53
C GLY A 335 -20.19 -11.17 -7.00
N PRO A 336 -20.93 -12.25 -7.30
CA PRO A 336 -22.37 -12.15 -7.61
C PRO A 336 -23.20 -11.47 -6.52
N LEU A 337 -22.75 -11.48 -5.25
CA LEU A 337 -23.42 -10.83 -4.12
C LEU A 337 -23.13 -9.32 -4.02
N ALA A 338 -22.28 -8.74 -4.87
CA ALA A 338 -21.86 -7.34 -4.77
C ALA A 338 -22.97 -6.30 -4.97
N GLY A 339 -24.14 -6.72 -5.49
CA GLY A 339 -25.35 -5.90 -5.59
C GLY A 339 -26.12 -5.77 -4.26
N GLU A 340 -25.96 -6.73 -3.36
CA GLU A 340 -26.71 -6.85 -2.09
C GLU A 340 -25.79 -6.65 -0.86
N ALA A 341 -24.52 -7.00 -1.01
CA ALA A 341 -23.49 -6.92 0.01
C ALA A 341 -22.39 -5.92 -0.35
N GLU A 342 -21.57 -5.58 0.65
CA GLU A 342 -20.22 -5.10 0.41
C GLU A 342 -19.26 -6.32 0.39
N VAL A 343 -18.97 -6.84 -0.81
CA VAL A 343 -17.98 -7.91 -0.99
C VAL A 343 -16.58 -7.31 -0.82
N LEU A 344 -15.97 -7.58 0.33
CA LEU A 344 -14.80 -6.86 0.82
C LEU A 344 -13.55 -7.74 0.85
N LEU A 345 -12.63 -7.48 -0.08
CA LEU A 345 -11.33 -8.15 -0.13
C LEU A 345 -10.37 -7.63 0.93
N ARG A 346 -9.53 -8.51 1.49
CA ARG A 346 -8.52 -8.14 2.51
C ARG A 346 -7.09 -8.31 2.06
N SER A 347 -6.86 -8.29 0.75
CA SER A 347 -5.52 -8.43 0.18
C SER A 347 -4.62 -7.29 0.65
N GLY A 348 -3.56 -7.62 1.40
CA GLY A 348 -2.57 -6.66 1.90
C GLY A 348 -1.26 -6.72 1.14
N SER A 349 -0.74 -7.93 0.93
CA SER A 349 0.58 -8.15 0.33
C SER A 349 0.68 -7.74 -1.14
N TYR A 350 -0.45 -7.57 -1.84
CA TYR A 350 -0.48 -7.16 -3.26
C TYR A 350 0.30 -5.87 -3.53
N LEU A 351 0.25 -4.91 -2.59
CA LEU A 351 0.81 -3.58 -2.78
C LEU A 351 2.33 -3.65 -2.97
N VAL A 352 2.97 -4.49 -2.15
CA VAL A 352 4.42 -4.64 -2.18
C VAL A 352 4.80 -5.80 -3.09
N HIS A 353 4.05 -6.90 -3.06
CA HIS A 353 4.37 -8.15 -3.72
C HIS A 353 5.79 -8.65 -3.37
N ASP A 354 6.19 -9.81 -3.89
CA ASP A 354 7.51 -10.37 -3.62
C ASP A 354 8.11 -11.08 -4.84
N HIS A 355 9.35 -11.54 -4.68
CA HIS A 355 10.09 -12.32 -5.69
C HIS A 355 9.93 -13.84 -5.49
N GLY A 356 9.20 -14.26 -4.47
CA GLY A 356 9.16 -15.63 -3.99
C GLY A 356 7.73 -16.15 -3.92
N PHE A 357 7.18 -16.22 -2.71
CA PHE A 357 5.91 -16.88 -2.44
C PHE A 357 4.76 -16.30 -3.29
N TYR A 358 4.52 -14.99 -3.23
CA TYR A 358 3.42 -14.35 -3.97
C TYR A 358 3.66 -14.34 -5.48
N ALA A 359 4.91 -14.33 -5.94
CA ALA A 359 5.26 -14.51 -7.36
C ALA A 359 4.79 -15.84 -7.95
N ARG A 360 4.53 -16.85 -7.12
CA ARG A 360 4.01 -18.16 -7.55
C ARG A 360 2.54 -18.36 -7.18
N MET A 361 2.05 -17.64 -6.18
CA MET A 361 0.75 -17.85 -5.55
C MET A 361 -0.33 -16.85 -5.92
N THR A 362 -0.03 -15.74 -6.59
CA THR A 362 -1.08 -14.78 -7.01
C THR A 362 -1.82 -15.26 -8.25
N PRO A 363 -3.05 -14.77 -8.52
CA PRO A 363 -3.87 -15.26 -9.65
C PRO A 363 -3.16 -15.23 -11.00
N ALA A 364 -2.50 -14.12 -11.33
CA ALA A 364 -1.77 -13.97 -12.60
C ALA A 364 -0.69 -15.05 -12.78
N ALA A 365 0.00 -15.44 -11.71
CA ALA A 365 1.06 -16.46 -11.75
C ALA A 365 0.54 -17.87 -12.07
N ARG A 366 -0.73 -18.15 -11.77
CA ARG A 366 -1.38 -19.44 -12.05
C ARG A 366 -2.37 -19.39 -13.24
N GLY A 367 -2.34 -18.32 -14.04
CA GLY A 367 -3.25 -18.14 -15.18
C GLY A 367 -4.70 -17.82 -14.81
N GLY A 368 -4.95 -17.39 -13.57
CA GLY A 368 -6.25 -16.95 -13.08
C GLY A 368 -6.55 -15.48 -13.40
N ASP A 369 -7.77 -15.05 -13.05
CA ASP A 369 -8.21 -13.66 -13.24
C ASP A 369 -7.65 -12.73 -12.14
N GLY A 370 -6.52 -12.10 -12.41
CA GLY A 370 -6.00 -11.03 -11.55
C GLY A 370 -4.92 -10.22 -12.26
N PRO A 371 -4.63 -9.01 -11.75
CA PRO A 371 -3.58 -8.18 -12.32
C PRO A 371 -2.19 -8.80 -12.10
N GLY A 372 -1.28 -8.54 -13.04
CA GLY A 372 0.15 -8.80 -12.86
C GLY A 372 0.77 -7.75 -11.94
N PHE A 373 1.26 -8.18 -10.78
CA PHE A 373 1.95 -7.33 -9.81
C PHE A 373 3.47 -7.40 -9.97
N ARG A 374 4.14 -6.36 -9.48
CA ARG A 374 5.61 -6.23 -9.51
C ARG A 374 6.15 -6.26 -8.09
N PRO A 375 7.23 -7.02 -7.80
CA PRO A 375 7.87 -6.94 -6.50
C PRO A 375 8.42 -5.53 -6.27
N ALA A 376 8.03 -4.94 -5.14
CA ALA A 376 8.45 -3.60 -4.76
C ALA A 376 9.51 -3.62 -3.66
N LEU A 377 9.70 -4.72 -2.93
CA LEU A 377 10.67 -4.83 -1.83
C LEU A 377 11.93 -5.58 -2.27
N GLU A 378 13.07 -4.93 -2.11
CA GLU A 378 14.38 -5.50 -2.40
C GLU A 378 15.35 -5.27 -1.25
N GLY A 379 16.19 -6.26 -0.97
CA GLY A 379 17.35 -6.15 -0.10
C GLY A 379 18.61 -5.74 -0.88
N ARG A 380 19.54 -5.10 -0.18
CA ARG A 380 20.90 -4.83 -0.65
C ARG A 380 21.85 -5.25 0.46
N ALA A 381 22.86 -6.03 0.10
CA ALA A 381 23.87 -6.51 1.02
C ALA A 381 25.26 -6.43 0.37
N GLN A 382 26.27 -6.07 1.15
CA GLN A 382 27.65 -5.99 0.73
C GLN A 382 28.36 -7.34 0.91
N VAL A 383 29.23 -7.70 -0.02
CA VAL A 383 30.13 -8.84 0.13
C VAL A 383 31.18 -8.52 1.20
N LEU A 384 31.12 -9.25 2.32
CA LEU A 384 32.10 -9.16 3.41
C LEU A 384 33.31 -10.05 3.20
N SER A 385 33.11 -11.23 2.60
CA SER A 385 34.16 -12.25 2.51
C SER A 385 33.97 -13.15 1.31
N ARG A 386 35.10 -13.59 0.76
CA ARG A 386 35.24 -14.54 -0.35
C ARG A 386 36.19 -15.67 0.07
N PRO A 387 35.78 -16.53 1.02
CA PRO A 387 36.70 -17.48 1.65
C PRO A 387 37.09 -18.64 0.72
N GLU A 388 36.29 -18.93 -0.30
CA GLU A 388 36.53 -19.98 -1.28
C GLU A 388 35.86 -19.67 -2.64
N PRO A 389 36.30 -20.31 -3.74
CA PRO A 389 35.69 -20.16 -5.06
C PRO A 389 34.18 -20.45 -5.04
N GLY A 390 33.40 -19.62 -5.72
CA GLY A 390 31.94 -19.76 -5.75
C GLY A 390 31.17 -19.39 -4.47
N LEU A 391 31.83 -19.13 -3.32
CA LEU A 391 31.18 -18.65 -2.09
C LEU A 391 31.51 -17.17 -1.77
N ALA A 392 30.46 -16.37 -1.57
CA ALA A 392 30.53 -15.04 -0.97
C ALA A 392 29.65 -14.94 0.28
N ILE A 393 30.13 -14.26 1.32
CA ILE A 393 29.37 -13.98 2.55
C ILE A 393 28.91 -12.54 2.51
N LEU A 394 27.60 -12.31 2.64
CA LEU A 394 26.98 -10.99 2.57
C LEU A 394 26.61 -10.47 3.98
N ASP A 395 26.60 -9.15 4.15
CA ASP A 395 26.41 -8.42 5.43
C ASP A 395 24.98 -8.32 5.95
N GLY A 396 24.04 -9.10 5.42
CA GLY A 396 22.66 -9.13 5.90
C GLY A 396 22.20 -10.53 6.25
N GLY A 397 21.39 -10.67 7.30
CA GLY A 397 20.92 -11.96 7.79
C GLY A 397 19.45 -11.96 8.22
N ARG A 398 19.11 -12.89 9.12
CA ARG A 398 17.74 -13.05 9.66
C ARG A 398 17.22 -11.80 10.37
N ARG A 399 18.12 -10.91 10.83
CA ARG A 399 17.79 -9.63 11.47
C ARG A 399 17.41 -8.53 10.48
N ASP A 400 17.61 -8.76 9.18
CA ASP A 400 17.49 -7.76 8.13
C ASP A 400 16.52 -8.19 7.03
N PHE A 401 16.54 -9.47 6.66
CA PHE A 401 15.73 -10.03 5.57
C PHE A 401 14.71 -11.06 6.07
N PRO A 402 13.53 -11.16 5.42
CA PRO A 402 12.58 -12.24 5.69
C PRO A 402 13.18 -13.60 5.26
N TYR A 403 12.80 -14.66 5.97
CA TYR A 403 13.33 -16.00 5.80
C TYR A 403 12.32 -17.12 6.11
N ASP A 404 11.06 -16.76 6.37
CA ASP A 404 10.04 -17.68 6.88
C ASP A 404 9.23 -18.40 5.78
N GLN A 405 9.26 -17.90 4.55
CA GLN A 405 8.63 -18.54 3.38
C GLN A 405 9.68 -19.05 2.38
N ASP A 406 10.52 -18.15 1.87
CA ASP A 406 11.71 -18.50 1.10
C ASP A 406 12.90 -17.66 1.60
N LEU A 407 14.12 -18.11 1.30
CA LEU A 407 15.34 -17.33 1.54
C LEU A 407 15.51 -16.22 0.48
N PRO A 408 16.30 -15.16 0.76
CA PRO A 408 16.60 -14.13 -0.22
C PRO A 408 17.16 -14.67 -1.54
N ILE A 409 16.81 -14.04 -2.66
CA ILE A 409 17.14 -14.48 -4.02
C ILE A 409 18.13 -13.50 -4.64
N PRO A 410 19.34 -13.91 -5.06
CA PRO A 410 20.27 -12.98 -5.70
C PRO A 410 19.76 -12.53 -7.07
N LEU A 411 19.58 -11.22 -7.25
CA LEU A 411 19.05 -10.64 -8.50
C LEU A 411 20.19 -10.33 -9.46
N GLY A 412 20.01 -10.68 -10.73
CA GLY A 412 20.99 -10.42 -11.80
C GLY A 412 22.20 -11.36 -11.81
N LEU A 413 22.35 -12.24 -10.82
CA LEU A 413 23.44 -13.21 -10.72
C LEU A 413 22.96 -14.61 -11.15
N LYS A 414 23.05 -14.88 -12.46
CA LYS A 414 22.61 -16.17 -13.02
C LYS A 414 23.46 -17.32 -12.46
N GLY A 415 22.80 -18.40 -12.03
CA GLY A 415 23.48 -19.59 -11.48
C GLY A 415 23.89 -19.45 -10.01
N SER A 416 23.65 -18.29 -9.40
CA SER A 416 23.89 -18.08 -7.97
C SER A 416 22.61 -18.34 -7.15
N GLY A 417 22.78 -18.64 -5.86
CA GLY A 417 21.68 -18.81 -4.93
C GLY A 417 22.09 -18.51 -3.49
N CYS A 418 21.11 -18.34 -2.60
CA CYS A 418 21.37 -18.15 -1.17
C CYS A 418 20.77 -19.28 -0.32
N PRO A 419 21.43 -20.45 -0.23
CA PRO A 419 20.86 -21.63 0.44
C PRO A 419 20.88 -21.56 1.96
N GLN A 420 21.61 -20.60 2.54
CA GLN A 420 21.81 -20.51 3.98
C GLN A 420 21.81 -19.06 4.46
N ILE A 421 21.15 -18.84 5.60
CA ILE A 421 21.09 -17.56 6.30
C ILE A 421 21.34 -17.76 7.81
N SER A 422 22.23 -16.93 8.36
CA SER A 422 22.53 -16.79 9.78
C SER A 422 21.97 -15.46 10.31
N ASP A 423 22.17 -15.16 11.59
CA ASP A 423 21.65 -13.93 12.21
C ASP A 423 22.04 -12.65 11.44
N GLN A 424 23.30 -12.56 11.01
CA GLN A 424 23.89 -11.37 10.36
C GLN A 424 24.61 -11.68 9.04
N HIS A 425 24.44 -12.90 8.50
CA HIS A 425 25.15 -13.32 7.29
C HIS A 425 24.25 -14.09 6.34
N LEU A 426 24.38 -13.81 5.05
CA LEU A 426 23.74 -14.56 3.97
C LEU A 426 24.82 -15.18 3.10
N PHE A 427 24.67 -16.48 2.82
CA PHE A 427 25.66 -17.26 2.08
C PHE A 427 25.24 -17.26 0.61
N LEU A 428 25.99 -16.58 -0.25
CA LEU A 428 25.81 -16.58 -1.69
C LEU A 428 26.70 -17.67 -2.30
N THR A 429 26.09 -18.74 -2.82
CA THR A 429 26.78 -19.79 -3.57
C THR A 429 26.67 -19.54 -5.07
N GLY A 430 27.61 -20.09 -5.85
CA GLY A 430 27.71 -19.81 -7.29
C GLY A 430 28.07 -18.35 -7.59
N ALA A 431 28.75 -17.67 -6.67
CA ALA A 431 29.16 -16.28 -6.84
C ALA A 431 30.20 -16.13 -7.98
N PRO A 432 29.99 -15.21 -8.95
CA PRO A 432 30.93 -14.95 -10.04
C PRO A 432 32.35 -14.65 -9.57
N GLU A 433 33.35 -14.91 -10.43
CA GLU A 433 34.77 -14.66 -10.11
C GLU A 433 35.10 -13.17 -9.98
N ASP A 434 34.38 -12.32 -10.72
CA ASP A 434 34.53 -10.86 -10.71
C ASP A 434 33.77 -10.17 -9.56
N LEU A 435 32.98 -10.91 -8.78
CA LEU A 435 32.31 -10.39 -7.59
C LEU A 435 33.30 -10.33 -6.40
N GLY A 436 33.71 -9.12 -6.04
CA GLY A 436 34.71 -8.82 -5.01
C GLY A 436 34.14 -8.44 -3.64
N VAL A 437 35.01 -8.43 -2.63
CA VAL A 437 34.69 -7.86 -1.30
C VAL A 437 34.42 -6.36 -1.44
N GLY A 438 33.32 -5.90 -0.85
CA GLY A 438 32.84 -4.51 -0.98
C GLY A 438 31.74 -4.32 -2.03
N ASP A 439 31.56 -5.27 -2.96
CA ASP A 439 30.50 -5.20 -3.96
C ASP A 439 29.11 -5.37 -3.33
N ILE A 440 28.12 -4.70 -3.92
CA ILE A 440 26.73 -4.75 -3.46
C ILE A 440 25.94 -5.76 -4.30
N VAL A 441 25.29 -6.70 -3.61
CA VAL A 441 24.37 -7.67 -4.20
C VAL A 441 22.94 -7.23 -3.93
N ARG A 442 22.12 -7.17 -5.00
CA ARG A 442 20.67 -6.99 -4.90
C ARG A 442 19.98 -8.32 -4.62
N LEU A 443 19.00 -8.28 -3.72
CA LEU A 443 18.29 -9.45 -3.22
C LEU A 443 16.79 -9.27 -3.41
N GLY A 444 16.17 -10.20 -4.13
CA GLY A 444 14.73 -10.39 -4.13
C GLY A 444 14.31 -11.01 -2.81
N LEU A 445 13.30 -10.44 -2.17
CA LEU A 445 12.80 -10.92 -0.90
C LEU A 445 11.49 -11.68 -1.11
N SER A 446 11.24 -12.70 -0.28
CA SER A 446 9.97 -13.43 -0.19
C SER A 446 9.26 -13.05 1.09
N HIS A 447 7.93 -12.96 1.06
CA HIS A 447 7.08 -12.56 2.18
C HIS A 447 7.31 -11.14 2.73
N PRO A 448 6.64 -10.13 2.16
CA PRO A 448 6.84 -8.73 2.54
C PRO A 448 6.48 -8.41 3.99
N CYS A 449 5.50 -9.12 4.58
CA CYS A 449 5.02 -8.84 5.93
C CYS A 449 6.13 -8.93 6.98
N THR A 450 6.91 -10.00 6.95
CA THR A 450 8.06 -10.23 7.84
C THR A 450 9.31 -9.49 7.36
N GLY A 451 9.28 -8.92 6.16
CA GLY A 451 10.25 -7.92 5.72
C GLY A 451 10.03 -6.60 6.47
N PHE A 452 8.82 -6.06 6.45
CA PHE A 452 8.49 -4.76 7.06
C PHE A 452 8.75 -4.73 8.59
N ASP A 453 8.54 -5.84 9.30
CA ASP A 453 8.74 -5.90 10.76
C ASP A 453 10.19 -5.66 11.24
N LYS A 454 11.16 -5.76 10.32
CA LYS A 454 12.60 -5.61 10.62
C LYS A 454 13.13 -4.19 10.49
N TRP A 455 12.31 -3.28 9.94
CA TRP A 455 12.76 -1.95 9.50
C TRP A 455 11.84 -0.85 10.02
N ARG A 456 12.37 0.07 10.82
CA ARG A 456 11.64 1.26 11.30
C ARG A 456 11.39 2.29 10.21
N LEU A 457 12.30 2.37 9.25
CA LEU A 457 12.26 3.27 8.11
C LEU A 457 12.75 2.52 6.87
N ILE A 458 12.01 2.62 5.77
CA ILE A 458 12.33 1.98 4.50
C ILE A 458 12.41 3.05 3.41
N PRO A 459 13.59 3.33 2.83
CA PRO A 459 13.73 4.26 1.72
C PRO A 459 12.92 3.81 0.49
N VAL A 460 12.21 4.74 -0.13
CA VAL A 460 11.52 4.54 -1.41
C VAL A 460 12.42 5.08 -2.51
N VAL A 461 12.76 4.24 -3.47
CA VAL A 461 13.66 4.53 -4.58
C VAL A 461 12.86 4.67 -5.86
N ASP A 462 13.13 5.74 -6.59
CA ASP A 462 12.73 5.88 -7.97
C ASP A 462 13.68 5.07 -8.86
N GLU A 463 13.15 4.07 -9.56
CA GLU A 463 13.95 3.12 -10.34
C GLU A 463 14.67 3.77 -11.53
N GLU A 464 14.08 4.81 -12.13
CA GLU A 464 14.63 5.48 -13.30
C GLU A 464 15.85 6.34 -12.95
N THR A 465 15.77 7.05 -11.83
CA THR A 465 16.81 7.96 -11.37
C THR A 465 17.78 7.32 -10.37
N GLY A 466 17.40 6.18 -9.78
CA GLY A 466 18.12 5.54 -8.69
C GLY A 466 18.13 6.37 -7.39
N ARG A 467 17.27 7.39 -7.27
CA ARG A 467 17.24 8.31 -6.13
C ARG A 467 16.21 7.89 -5.09
N VAL A 468 16.52 8.15 -3.82
CA VAL A 468 15.54 8.04 -2.74
C VAL A 468 14.56 9.22 -2.86
N VAL A 469 13.26 8.94 -3.02
CA VAL A 469 12.21 9.95 -3.24
C VAL A 469 11.22 10.07 -2.09
N ASP A 470 11.21 9.10 -1.18
CA ASP A 470 10.42 9.11 0.04
C ASP A 470 11.04 8.13 1.06
N ALA A 471 10.53 8.10 2.29
CA ALA A 471 10.90 7.10 3.28
C ALA A 471 9.69 6.69 4.12
N ILE A 472 9.41 5.38 4.17
CA ILE A 472 8.21 4.82 4.80
C ILE A 472 8.51 4.42 6.24
N ARG A 473 7.69 4.89 7.19
CA ARG A 473 7.76 4.52 8.61
C ARG A 473 6.91 3.29 8.88
N THR A 474 7.40 2.42 9.75
CA THR A 474 6.65 1.25 10.21
C THR A 474 6.42 1.30 11.72
N PHE A 475 5.35 0.64 12.17
CA PHE A 475 4.89 0.66 13.56
C PHE A 475 4.63 -0.78 14.05
N PHE A 476 5.70 -1.54 14.26
CA PHE A 476 5.67 -2.92 14.77
C PHE A 476 5.95 -3.00 16.27
#